data_AF-A0A842LQY8-F1
#
_entry.id   AF-A0A842LQY8-F1
#
_cell.length_a   1.000
_cell.length_b   1.000
_cell.length_c   1.000
_cell.angle_alpha   90.00
_cell.angle_beta   90.00
_cell.angle_gamma   90.00
#
_symmetry.space_group_name_H-M   'P 1'
#
loop_
_entity.id
_entity.type
_entity.pdbx_description
1 polymer ?
#
loop_
_entity_poly.entity_id
_entity_poly.type
_entity_poly.pdbx_seq_one_letter_code
_entity_poly.pdbx_strand_id
1 'polypeptide(L)'
;SQEEAEKARAVGPIGRASGIRYDFREDHPTYRDHLDFRTIWRDDGDNFARVMNRFDEIRVSIDLIKQVIDDMPGGPVRTKVDVKAGYGEWRNEAPRGEVAYMIETNGNLIKNISIRTPSIMNIDACAKYMLRDVATVADAVATYASADPCIACAERVMVVDEESGEREILL
;
A
#
# COMPACT_ATOMS: atom_id res chain seq x y z
N SER A 1 -1.93 16.31 9.65
CA SER A 1 -1.29 15.94 10.94
C SER A 1 -1.32 14.42 11.13
N GLN A 2 -0.64 13.87 12.15
CA GLN A 2 -0.70 12.42 12.46
C GLN A 2 -2.14 11.96 12.69
N GLU A 3 -2.91 12.69 13.50
CA GLU A 3 -4.32 12.37 13.81
C GLU A 3 -5.19 12.29 12.55
N GLU A 4 -5.01 13.22 11.61
CA GLU A 4 -5.74 13.21 10.34
C GLU A 4 -5.34 12.02 9.46
N ALA A 5 -4.04 11.68 9.44
CA ALA A 5 -3.56 10.51 8.72
C ALA A 5 -4.13 9.20 9.31
N GLU A 6 -4.29 9.12 10.63
CA GLU A 6 -4.92 7.98 11.32
C GLU A 6 -6.42 7.91 11.00
N LYS A 7 -7.14 9.04 11.04
CA LYS A 7 -8.56 9.11 10.65
C LYS A 7 -8.78 8.70 9.20
N ALA A 8 -7.90 9.14 8.30
CA ALA A 8 -7.92 8.78 6.89
C ALA A 8 -7.43 7.35 6.61
N ARG A 9 -6.87 6.66 7.63
CA ARG A 9 -6.22 5.36 7.50
C ARG A 9 -5.17 5.36 6.38
N ALA A 10 -4.36 6.42 6.33
CA ALA A 10 -3.28 6.56 5.37
C ALA A 10 -2.24 5.46 5.57
N VAL A 11 -1.69 4.93 4.48
CA VAL A 11 -0.73 3.82 4.51
C VAL A 11 0.54 4.17 3.75
N GLY A 12 1.59 3.38 3.99
CA GLY A 12 2.84 3.52 3.26
C GLY A 12 3.54 4.86 3.51
N PRO A 13 4.17 5.44 2.48
CA PRO A 13 4.91 6.69 2.62
C PRO A 13 4.08 7.86 3.18
N ILE A 14 2.76 7.90 2.95
CA ILE A 14 1.89 8.97 3.49
C ILE A 14 1.77 8.85 5.01
N GLY A 15 1.44 7.64 5.49
CA GLY A 15 1.37 7.37 6.93
C GLY A 15 2.73 7.57 7.60
N ARG A 16 3.79 6.99 7.01
CA ARG A 16 5.17 7.09 7.53
C ARG A 16 5.73 8.49 7.56
N ALA A 17 5.30 9.37 6.64
CA ALA A 17 5.73 10.77 6.63
C ALA A 17 4.96 11.62 7.65
N SER A 18 3.84 11.10 8.16
CA SER A 18 2.96 11.77 9.11
C SER A 18 3.11 11.19 10.52
N GLY A 19 4.18 10.44 10.80
CA GLY A 19 4.46 9.85 12.11
C GLY A 19 3.79 8.50 12.40
N ILE A 20 2.97 7.95 11.51
CA ILE A 20 2.35 6.63 11.72
C ILE A 20 3.42 5.53 11.61
N ARG A 21 3.68 4.86 12.73
CA ARG A 21 4.66 3.78 12.84
C ARG A 21 4.07 2.44 12.40
N TYR A 22 3.91 2.29 11.09
CA TYR A 22 3.43 1.06 10.47
C TYR A 22 4.11 0.78 9.11
N ASP A 23 4.70 -0.40 8.98
CA ASP A 23 5.18 -0.99 7.72
C ASP A 23 5.09 -2.51 7.84
N PHE A 24 4.34 -3.16 6.96
CA PHE A 24 4.08 -4.60 7.07
C PHE A 24 5.36 -5.45 7.00
N ARG A 25 6.43 -4.92 6.40
CA ARG A 25 7.70 -5.64 6.26
C ARG A 25 8.42 -5.83 7.59
N GLU A 26 8.26 -4.94 8.56
CA GLU A 26 8.91 -5.12 9.89
C GLU A 26 8.46 -6.42 10.58
N ASP A 27 7.21 -6.81 10.33
CA ASP A 27 6.62 -8.03 10.91
C ASP A 27 6.67 -9.25 9.99
N HIS A 28 7.00 -9.06 8.73
CA HIS A 28 7.01 -10.13 7.75
C HIS A 28 8.20 -11.07 8.00
N PRO A 29 8.00 -12.40 8.16
CA PRO A 29 9.06 -13.36 8.51
C PRO A 29 10.31 -13.25 7.62
N THR A 30 10.15 -13.14 6.30
CA THR A 30 11.29 -12.97 5.38
C THR A 30 12.17 -11.77 5.71
N TYR A 31 11.59 -10.64 6.10
CA TYR A 31 12.36 -9.44 6.41
C TYR A 31 12.92 -9.54 7.82
N ARG A 32 12.09 -9.89 8.81
CA ARG A 32 12.48 -9.96 10.21
C ARG A 32 13.57 -11.01 10.48
N ASP A 33 13.46 -12.18 9.86
CA ASP A 33 14.27 -13.35 10.22
C ASP A 33 15.52 -13.48 9.33
N HIS A 34 15.55 -12.85 8.16
CA HIS A 34 16.61 -13.03 7.17
C HIS A 34 17.26 -11.74 6.64
N LEU A 35 16.72 -10.55 6.92
CA LEU A 35 17.22 -9.28 6.37
C LEU A 35 17.41 -8.22 7.47
N ASP A 36 18.45 -7.40 7.38
CA ASP A 36 18.57 -6.17 8.19
C ASP A 36 17.72 -5.06 7.54
N PHE A 37 16.40 -5.20 7.67
CA PHE A 37 15.44 -4.22 7.17
C PHE A 37 15.26 -3.08 8.18
N ARG A 38 15.32 -1.84 7.68
CA ARG A 38 15.10 -0.63 8.48
C ARG A 38 14.13 0.31 7.79
N THR A 39 13.06 0.65 8.49
CA THR A 39 12.03 1.57 7.98
C THR A 39 12.45 3.02 8.16
N ILE A 40 12.06 3.86 7.20
CA ILE A 40 12.25 5.31 7.25
C ILE A 40 10.98 5.97 7.80
N TRP A 41 11.16 6.80 8.83
CA TRP A 41 10.07 7.47 9.51
C TRP A 41 10.31 8.98 9.53
N ARG A 42 9.24 9.75 9.31
CA ARG A 42 9.25 11.22 9.40
C ARG A 42 7.97 11.70 10.08
N ASP A 43 8.00 12.91 10.62
CA ASP A 43 6.92 13.52 11.39
C ASP A 43 6.46 14.87 10.80
N ASP A 44 7.14 15.39 9.77
CA ASP A 44 6.82 16.69 9.18
C ASP A 44 5.43 16.72 8.50
N GLY A 45 4.93 15.58 7.99
CA GLY A 45 3.59 15.45 7.39
C GLY A 45 3.38 16.17 6.05
N ASP A 46 4.41 16.79 5.49
CA ASP A 46 4.32 17.61 4.28
C ASP A 46 4.69 16.85 2.98
N ASN A 47 4.58 17.54 1.85
CA ASN A 47 4.94 17.00 0.54
C ASN A 47 6.41 16.56 0.50
N PHE A 48 7.29 17.34 1.14
CA PHE A 48 8.73 17.10 1.14
C PHE A 48 9.09 15.82 1.90
N ALA A 49 8.55 15.60 3.10
CA ALA A 49 8.75 14.39 3.89
C ALA A 49 8.27 13.14 3.13
N ARG A 50 7.16 13.21 2.42
CA ARG A 50 6.68 12.08 1.57
C ARG A 50 7.62 11.76 0.41
N VAL A 51 8.21 12.78 -0.21
CA VAL A 51 9.19 12.58 -1.29
C VAL A 51 10.50 12.04 -0.72
N MET A 52 10.97 12.60 0.38
CA MET A 52 12.22 12.19 1.03
C MET A 52 12.14 10.78 1.63
N ASN A 53 10.99 10.37 2.19
CA ASN A 53 10.77 8.98 2.59
C ASN A 53 11.00 8.02 1.42
N ARG A 54 10.39 8.29 0.26
CA ARG A 54 10.58 7.45 -0.94
C ARG A 54 12.03 7.47 -1.41
N PHE A 55 12.68 8.64 -1.40
CA PHE A 55 14.07 8.75 -1.81
C PHE A 55 15.02 7.96 -0.89
N ASP A 56 14.80 7.99 0.41
CA ASP A 56 15.61 7.24 1.38
C ASP A 56 15.31 5.73 1.31
N GLU A 57 14.07 5.34 1.04
CA GLU A 57 13.69 3.94 0.78
C GLU A 57 14.40 3.32 -0.44
N ILE A 58 14.86 4.13 -1.40
CA ILE A 58 15.71 3.64 -2.51
C ILE A 58 17.01 3.05 -1.96
N ARG A 59 17.65 3.73 -0.99
CA ARG A 59 18.89 3.23 -0.38
C ARG A 59 18.65 1.95 0.39
N VAL A 60 17.59 1.92 1.21
CA VAL A 60 17.16 0.71 1.93
C VAL A 60 16.92 -0.44 0.95
N SER A 61 16.24 -0.20 -0.16
CA SER A 61 15.96 -1.22 -1.19
C SER A 61 17.24 -1.75 -1.83
N ILE A 62 18.19 -0.88 -2.15
CA ILE A 62 19.50 -1.28 -2.71
C ILE A 62 20.26 -2.16 -1.71
N ASP A 63 20.25 -1.79 -0.43
CA ASP A 63 20.96 -2.55 0.61
C ASP A 63 20.32 -3.91 0.83
N LEU A 64 18.98 -4.00 0.83
CA LEU A 64 18.28 -5.29 0.87
C LEU A 64 18.61 -6.17 -0.35
N ILE A 65 18.65 -5.59 -1.56
CA ILE A 65 19.01 -6.33 -2.77
C ILE A 65 20.41 -6.93 -2.65
N LYS A 66 21.38 -6.18 -2.12
CA LYS A 66 22.74 -6.68 -1.89
C LYS A 66 22.76 -7.83 -0.88
N GLN A 67 22.07 -7.68 0.25
CA GLN A 67 21.94 -8.75 1.26
C GLN A 67 21.37 -10.04 0.64
N VAL A 68 20.31 -9.92 -0.16
CA VAL A 68 19.67 -11.05 -0.84
C VAL A 68 20.60 -11.70 -1.87
N ILE A 69 21.43 -10.92 -2.59
CA ILE A 69 22.41 -11.48 -3.54
C ILE A 69 23.51 -12.25 -2.80
N ASP A 70 23.99 -11.72 -1.68
CA ASP A 70 25.10 -12.30 -0.91
C ASP A 70 24.70 -13.59 -0.17
N ASP A 71 23.43 -13.71 0.28
CA ASP A 71 22.92 -14.85 1.06
C ASP A 71 21.79 -15.62 0.34
N MET A 72 21.79 -15.64 -1.00
CA MET A 72 20.75 -16.33 -1.77
C MET A 72 20.84 -17.86 -1.57
N PRO A 73 19.82 -18.51 -0.98
CA PRO A 73 19.82 -19.96 -0.87
C PRO A 73 19.62 -20.61 -2.25
N GLY A 74 20.33 -21.70 -2.50
CA GLY A 74 20.06 -22.56 -3.64
C GLY A 74 18.78 -23.38 -3.46
N GLY A 75 18.28 -23.97 -4.55
CA GLY A 75 17.15 -24.91 -4.51
C GLY A 75 16.12 -24.66 -5.62
N PRO A 76 15.01 -25.40 -5.60
CA PRO A 76 13.93 -25.20 -6.57
C PRO A 76 13.26 -23.84 -6.37
N VAL A 77 13.21 -23.01 -7.42
CA VAL A 77 12.53 -21.70 -7.40
C VAL A 77 11.00 -21.81 -7.56
N ARG A 78 10.49 -23.00 -7.85
CA ARG A 78 9.05 -23.24 -8.05
C ARG A 78 8.66 -24.57 -7.42
N THR A 79 7.61 -24.53 -6.62
CA THR A 79 6.94 -25.72 -6.08
C THR A 79 5.48 -25.73 -6.50
N LYS A 80 4.90 -26.92 -6.65
CA LYS A 80 3.46 -27.06 -6.91
C LYS A 80 2.74 -26.99 -5.57
N VAL A 81 1.87 -26.01 -5.42
CA VAL A 81 1.04 -25.83 -4.22
C VAL A 81 -0.36 -26.35 -4.51
N ASP A 82 -0.90 -27.13 -3.57
CA ASP A 82 -2.31 -27.54 -3.59
C ASP A 82 -3.16 -26.46 -2.94
N VAL A 83 -4.04 -25.82 -3.73
CA VAL A 83 -4.90 -24.73 -3.25
C VAL A 83 -6.16 -25.35 -2.69
N LYS A 84 -6.38 -25.22 -1.39
CA LYS A 84 -7.60 -25.73 -0.74
C LYS A 84 -8.78 -24.77 -0.93
N ALA A 85 -9.99 -25.32 -0.97
CA ALA A 85 -11.20 -24.52 -0.94
C ALA A 85 -11.30 -23.76 0.40
N GLY A 86 -11.73 -22.50 0.34
CA GLY A 86 -11.89 -21.65 1.52
C GLY A 86 -11.58 -20.18 1.25
N TYR A 87 -11.52 -19.42 2.34
CA TYR A 87 -11.18 -18.00 2.36
C TYR A 87 -9.77 -17.81 2.91
N GLY A 88 -9.00 -16.93 2.27
CA GLY A 88 -7.68 -16.51 2.73
C GLY A 88 -7.50 -15.01 2.59
N GLU A 89 -6.79 -14.42 3.56
CA GLU A 89 -6.34 -13.04 3.51
C GLU A 89 -4.81 -13.00 3.52
N TRP A 90 -4.23 -12.20 2.63
CA TRP A 90 -2.81 -11.93 2.61
C TRP A 90 -2.55 -10.44 2.47
N ARG A 91 -1.56 -9.94 3.19
CA ARG A 91 -1.14 -8.55 3.12
C ARG A 91 0.33 -8.47 2.73
N ASN A 92 0.70 -7.38 2.06
CA ASN A 92 2.08 -7.07 1.75
C ASN A 92 2.29 -5.55 1.73
N GLU A 93 3.53 -5.08 1.83
CA GLU A 93 3.85 -3.66 1.68
C GLU A 93 4.23 -3.37 0.22
N ALA A 94 3.33 -2.76 -0.55
CA ALA A 94 3.68 -2.24 -1.86
C ALA A 94 4.41 -0.88 -1.69
N PRO A 95 5.08 -0.34 -2.74
CA PRO A 95 5.78 0.95 -2.63
C PRO A 95 4.91 2.14 -2.21
N ARG A 96 3.58 2.04 -2.35
CA ARG A 96 2.61 3.05 -1.94
C ARG A 96 1.98 2.78 -0.58
N GLY A 97 2.25 1.62 0.02
CA GLY A 97 1.71 1.17 1.29
C GLY A 97 1.14 -0.24 1.27
N GLU A 98 0.57 -0.63 2.40
CA GLU A 98 -0.08 -1.92 2.60
C GLU A 98 -1.10 -2.21 1.48
N VAL A 99 -0.96 -3.38 0.85
CA VAL A 99 -1.93 -3.98 -0.06
C VAL A 99 -2.48 -5.24 0.57
N ALA A 100 -3.80 -5.41 0.53
CA ALA A 100 -4.47 -6.60 1.05
C ALA A 100 -5.21 -7.34 -0.06
N TYR A 101 -5.08 -8.66 -0.06
CA TYR A 101 -5.77 -9.59 -0.94
C TYR A 101 -6.68 -10.47 -0.09
N MET A 102 -7.97 -10.47 -0.40
CA MET A 102 -8.97 -11.33 0.21
C MET A 102 -9.51 -12.24 -0.89
N ILE A 103 -9.19 -13.52 -0.79
CA ILE A 103 -9.42 -14.50 -1.86
C ILE A 103 -10.31 -15.62 -1.33
N GLU A 104 -11.35 -15.96 -2.09
CA GLU A 104 -12.18 -17.13 -1.88
C GLU A 104 -11.95 -18.12 -3.04
N THR A 105 -11.68 -19.38 -2.73
CA THR A 105 -11.45 -20.41 -3.75
C THR A 105 -12.32 -21.63 -3.53
N ASN A 106 -12.62 -22.35 -4.63
CA ASN A 106 -13.28 -23.66 -4.59
C ASN A 106 -12.26 -24.82 -4.71
N GLY A 107 -11.00 -24.58 -4.35
CA GLY A 107 -9.93 -25.58 -4.38
C GLY A 107 -9.29 -25.82 -5.75
N ASN A 108 -9.69 -25.06 -6.78
CA ASN A 108 -9.10 -25.10 -8.13
C ASN A 108 -9.23 -23.76 -8.85
N LEU A 109 -10.37 -23.08 -8.66
CA LEU A 109 -10.65 -21.77 -9.24
C LEU A 109 -10.86 -20.74 -8.13
N ILE A 110 -10.42 -19.51 -8.39
CA ILE A 110 -10.76 -18.35 -7.59
C ILE A 110 -12.23 -18.04 -7.85
N LYS A 111 -13.04 -18.11 -6.80
CA LYS A 111 -14.46 -17.79 -6.86
C LYS A 111 -14.66 -16.29 -6.75
N ASN A 112 -14.00 -15.67 -5.77
CA ASN A 112 -14.06 -14.24 -5.53
C ASN A 112 -12.67 -13.73 -5.12
N ILE A 113 -12.35 -12.52 -5.55
CA ILE A 113 -11.15 -11.80 -5.11
C ILE A 113 -11.52 -10.34 -4.85
N SER A 114 -11.19 -9.87 -3.66
CA SER A 114 -11.24 -8.46 -3.31
C SER A 114 -9.83 -8.01 -2.98
N ILE A 115 -9.42 -6.85 -3.52
CA ILE A 115 -8.07 -6.33 -3.35
C ILE A 115 -8.21 -4.90 -2.84
N ARG A 116 -7.65 -4.63 -1.67
CA ARG A 116 -7.51 -3.28 -1.16
C ARG A 116 -6.14 -2.74 -1.53
N THR A 117 -6.08 -1.93 -2.57
CA THR A 117 -4.86 -1.22 -2.95
C THR A 117 -4.61 -0.03 -2.01
N PRO A 118 -3.34 0.33 -1.76
CA PRO A 118 -3.01 1.47 -0.91
C PRO A 118 -3.53 2.79 -1.50
N SER A 119 -3.60 2.90 -2.82
CA SER A 119 -4.01 4.11 -3.53
C SER A 119 -5.41 4.60 -3.14
N ILE A 120 -6.37 3.70 -2.88
CA ILE A 120 -7.73 4.11 -2.52
C ILE A 120 -7.73 4.89 -1.20
N MET A 121 -7.02 4.40 -0.19
CA MET A 121 -6.90 5.06 1.11
C MET A 121 -6.10 6.37 1.00
N ASN A 122 -5.03 6.35 0.23
CA ASN A 122 -4.14 7.50 0.07
C ASN A 122 -4.77 8.64 -0.76
N ILE A 123 -5.58 8.31 -1.78
CA ILE A 123 -6.36 9.29 -2.55
C ILE A 123 -7.45 9.91 -1.66
N ASP A 124 -8.14 9.09 -0.86
CA ASP A 124 -9.15 9.58 0.08
C ASP A 124 -8.53 10.52 1.14
N ALA A 125 -7.38 10.14 1.70
CA ALA A 125 -6.60 10.98 2.60
C ALA A 125 -6.20 12.31 1.93
N CYS A 126 -5.74 12.23 0.67
CA CYS A 126 -5.36 13.40 -0.11
C CYS A 126 -6.55 14.34 -0.34
N ALA A 127 -7.70 13.80 -0.75
CA ALA A 127 -8.89 14.57 -1.06
C ALA A 127 -9.50 15.23 0.18
N LYS A 128 -9.56 14.51 1.32
CA LYS A 128 -10.23 15.00 2.53
C LYS A 128 -9.38 15.94 3.38
N TYR A 129 -8.07 15.69 3.45
CA TYR A 129 -7.20 16.37 4.43
C TYR A 129 -6.07 17.16 3.75
N MET A 130 -5.42 16.59 2.73
CA MET A 130 -4.22 17.24 2.16
C MET A 130 -4.55 18.40 1.22
N LEU A 131 -5.62 18.29 0.43
CA LEU A 131 -6.00 19.30 -0.56
C LEU A 131 -6.87 20.44 0.00
N ARG A 132 -7.32 20.34 1.25
CA ARG A 132 -8.28 21.29 1.83
C ARG A 132 -7.71 22.70 1.98
N ASP A 133 -6.45 22.80 2.42
CA ASP A 133 -5.82 24.05 2.84
C ASP A 133 -4.59 24.41 1.96
N VAL A 134 -4.57 23.97 0.71
CA VAL A 134 -3.49 24.31 -0.24
C VAL A 134 -3.58 25.76 -0.67
N ALA A 135 -2.46 26.49 -0.62
CA ALA A 135 -2.42 27.92 -0.88
C ALA A 135 -2.62 28.29 -2.36
N THR A 136 -2.13 27.45 -3.28
CA THR A 136 -2.21 27.69 -4.72
C THR A 136 -2.61 26.45 -5.51
N VAL A 137 -3.04 26.65 -6.75
CA VAL A 137 -3.28 25.55 -7.70
C VAL A 137 -2.01 24.74 -7.98
N ALA A 138 -0.84 25.40 -7.96
CA ALA A 138 0.43 24.71 -8.11
C ALA A 138 0.72 23.77 -6.92
N ASP A 139 0.39 24.20 -5.70
CA ASP A 139 0.51 23.36 -4.50
C ASP A 139 -0.46 22.19 -4.54
N ALA A 140 -1.68 22.38 -5.07
CA ALA A 140 -2.64 21.29 -5.25
C ALA A 140 -2.06 20.17 -6.14
N VAL A 141 -1.39 20.54 -7.25
CA VAL A 141 -0.73 19.59 -8.15
C VAL A 141 0.41 18.86 -7.44
N ALA A 142 1.27 19.58 -6.72
CA ALA A 142 2.38 18.99 -5.98
C ALA A 142 1.89 18.05 -4.86
N THR A 143 0.84 18.44 -4.14
CA THR A 143 0.22 17.64 -3.08
C THR A 143 -0.37 16.36 -3.64
N TYR A 144 -1.14 16.44 -4.73
CA TYR A 144 -1.71 15.29 -5.40
C TYR A 144 -0.62 14.35 -5.95
N ALA A 145 0.40 14.89 -6.62
CA ALA A 145 1.52 14.10 -7.12
C ALA A 145 2.31 13.42 -5.98
N SER A 146 2.50 14.09 -4.84
CA SER A 146 3.19 13.53 -3.68
C SER A 146 2.46 12.34 -3.04
N ALA A 147 1.15 12.22 -3.25
CA ALA A 147 0.36 11.07 -2.80
C ALA A 147 0.63 9.81 -3.66
N ASP A 148 1.26 9.95 -4.83
CA ASP A 148 1.50 8.89 -5.83
C ASP A 148 0.22 8.10 -6.17
N PRO A 149 -0.82 8.77 -6.70
CA PRO A 149 -2.09 8.13 -7.00
C PRO A 149 -1.97 7.23 -8.23
N CYS A 150 -2.17 5.92 -8.03
CA CYS A 150 -2.34 5.00 -9.15
C CYS A 150 -3.83 4.86 -9.49
N ILE A 151 -4.26 5.52 -10.57
CA ILE A 151 -5.67 5.50 -11.02
C ILE A 151 -6.10 4.09 -11.42
N ALA A 152 -5.25 3.34 -12.13
CA ALA A 152 -5.53 1.94 -12.47
C ALA A 152 -5.79 1.05 -11.25
N CYS A 153 -5.20 1.36 -10.09
CA CYS A 153 -5.49 0.63 -8.85
C CYS A 153 -6.87 0.95 -8.25
N ALA A 154 -7.50 2.04 -8.68
CA ALA A 154 -8.78 2.55 -8.20
C ALA A 154 -9.91 2.42 -9.24
N GLU A 155 -9.65 1.95 -10.46
CA GLU A 155 -10.63 1.81 -11.56
C GLU A 155 -11.66 0.67 -11.37
N ARG A 156 -11.87 0.19 -10.15
CA ARG A 156 -12.91 -0.80 -9.83
C ARG A 156 -14.18 -0.09 -9.44
N VAL A 157 -15.17 -0.09 -10.33
CA VAL A 157 -16.39 0.70 -10.18
C VAL A 157 -17.51 -0.18 -9.64
N MET A 158 -18.13 0.23 -8.53
CA MET A 158 -19.41 -0.32 -8.12
C MET A 158 -20.49 0.66 -8.57
N VAL A 159 -21.33 0.23 -9.50
CA VAL A 159 -22.57 0.93 -9.87
C VAL A 159 -23.59 0.60 -8.81
N VAL A 160 -24.17 1.64 -8.22
CA VAL A 160 -25.28 1.51 -7.28
C VAL A 160 -26.49 2.20 -7.90
N ASP A 161 -27.56 1.47 -8.10
CA ASP A 161 -28.83 2.03 -8.52
C ASP A 161 -29.47 2.71 -7.29
N GLU A 162 -29.66 4.03 -7.35
CA GLU A 162 -30.11 4.82 -6.20
C GLU A 162 -31.58 4.52 -5.81
N GLU A 163 -32.41 4.05 -6.74
CA GLU A 163 -33.84 3.79 -6.50
C GLU A 163 -34.07 2.40 -5.91
N SER A 164 -33.38 1.39 -6.43
CA SER A 164 -33.51 -0.02 -6.04
C SER A 164 -32.49 -0.44 -4.98
N GLY A 165 -31.38 0.30 -4.83
CA GLY A 165 -30.26 -0.05 -3.97
C GLY A 165 -29.41 -1.22 -4.49
N GLU A 166 -29.67 -1.71 -5.70
CA GLU A 166 -28.90 -2.78 -6.32
C GLU A 166 -27.47 -2.34 -6.60
N ARG A 167 -26.52 -3.24 -6.37
CA ARG A 167 -25.09 -2.99 -6.49
C ARG A 167 -24.49 -3.93 -7.53
N GLU A 168 -23.98 -3.37 -8.61
CA GLU A 168 -23.25 -4.10 -9.64
C GLU A 168 -21.78 -3.69 -9.60
N ILE A 169 -20.87 -4.67 -9.51
CA ILE A 169 -19.43 -4.39 -9.58
C ILE A 169 -19.00 -4.53 -11.04
N LEU A 170 -18.68 -3.42 -11.68
CA LEU A 170 -18.02 -3.38 -12.97
C LEU A 170 -16.52 -3.64 -12.74
N LEU A 171 -16.08 -4.83 -13.15
CA LEU A 171 -14.67 -5.22 -13.17
C LEU A 171 -13.91 -4.54 -14.32
#